data_AF-A0A7C5NZ68-F1
#
_entry.id   AF-A0A7C5NZ68-F1
#
_cell.length_a   1.000
_cell.length_b   1.000
_cell.length_c   1.000
_cell.angle_alpha   90.00
_cell.angle_beta   90.00
_cell.angle_gamma   90.00
#
_symmetry.space_group_name_H-M   'P 1'
#
loop_
_entity.id
_entity.type
_entity.pdbx_description
1 polymer ?
#
loop_
_entity_poly.entity_id
_entity_poly.type
_entity_poly.pdbx_seq_one_letter_code
_entity_poly.pdbx_strand_id
1 'polypeptide(L)'
;MKPLETLYWLRFVLGVIAALICIGYGLATNTVKDEPNINVLMNGVAFAFIVYVLSYYMIKPKFIWKVDKPQKIFTTGMGIYILSWLVFWALLYTILIAST
;
A
#
# COMPACT_ATOMS: atom_id res chain seq x y z
N MET A 1 23.25 -6.58 0.55
CA MET A 1 22.41 -5.41 0.18
C MET A 1 22.41 -4.41 1.32
N LYS A 2 22.38 -3.10 1.02
CA LYS A 2 22.32 -2.06 2.05
C LYS A 2 20.96 -2.17 2.79
N PRO A 3 20.90 -2.03 4.13
CA PRO A 3 19.65 -2.18 4.88
C PRO A 3 18.52 -1.26 4.39
N LEU A 4 18.85 -0.09 3.86
CA LEU A 4 17.91 0.86 3.26
C LEU A 4 17.27 0.36 1.95
N GLU A 5 18.01 -0.40 1.14
CA GLU A 5 17.56 -0.92 -0.15
C GLU A 5 16.57 -2.07 0.04
N THR A 6 16.83 -2.95 1.02
CA THR A 6 15.88 -3.99 1.42
C THR A 6 14.57 -3.38 1.93
N LEU A 7 14.64 -2.29 2.69
CA LEU A 7 13.46 -1.56 3.15
C LEU A 7 12.66 -0.99 1.96
N TYR A 8 13.35 -0.47 0.94
CA TYR A 8 12.73 0.09 -0.25
C TYR A 8 11.91 -0.95 -1.03
N TRP A 9 12.51 -2.11 -1.33
CA TRP A 9 11.81 -3.21 -2.00
C TRP A 9 10.67 -3.78 -1.17
N LEU A 10 10.85 -3.87 0.15
CA LEU A 10 9.79 -4.32 1.05
C LEU A 10 8.57 -3.37 1.00
N ARG A 11 8.81 -2.05 0.99
CA ARG A 11 7.75 -1.03 0.87
C ARG A 11 7.05 -1.09 -0.50
N PHE A 12 7.78 -1.37 -1.57
CA PHE A 12 7.18 -1.60 -2.89
C PHE A 12 6.21 -2.79 -2.87
N VAL A 13 6.65 -3.96 -2.38
CA VAL A 13 5.79 -5.16 -2.28
C VAL A 13 4.57 -4.90 -1.39
N LEU A 14 4.75 -4.15 -0.29
CA LEU A 14 3.64 -3.76 0.57
C LEU A 14 2.62 -2.85 -0.13
N GLY A 15 3.05 -1.95 -1.02
CA GLY A 15 2.15 -1.11 -1.80
C GLY A 15 1.30 -1.94 -2.78
N VAL A 16 1.92 -2.94 -3.42
CA VAL A 16 1.20 -3.90 -4.27
C VAL A 16 0.17 -4.70 -3.46
N ILE A 17 0.56 -5.20 -2.28
CA ILE A 17 -0.37 -5.92 -1.38
C ILE A 17 -1.52 -5.01 -0.94
N ALA A 18 -1.25 -3.75 -0.61
CA ALA A 18 -2.28 -2.79 -0.24
C ALA A 18 -3.29 -2.57 -1.39
N ALA A 19 -2.81 -2.50 -2.64
CA ALA A 19 -3.68 -2.37 -3.81
C ALA A 19 -4.57 -3.61 -3.99
N LEU A 20 -4.02 -4.81 -3.82
CA LEU A 20 -4.77 -6.06 -3.86
C LEU A 20 -5.85 -6.12 -2.76
N ILE A 21 -5.53 -5.66 -1.55
CA ILE A 21 -6.51 -5.58 -0.45
C ILE A 21 -7.64 -4.60 -0.78
N CYS A 22 -7.31 -3.42 -1.32
CA CYS A 22 -8.32 -2.42 -1.71
C CYS A 22 -9.27 -2.95 -2.78
N ILE A 23 -8.73 -3.64 -3.79
CA ILE A 23 -9.52 -4.25 -4.87
C ILE A 23 -10.33 -5.44 -4.35
N GLY A 24 -9.71 -6.33 -3.57
CA GLY A 24 -10.39 -7.48 -2.96
C GLY A 24 -11.56 -7.06 -2.07
N TYR A 25 -11.38 -5.99 -1.29
CA TYR A 25 -12.47 -5.38 -0.52
C TYR A 25 -13.57 -4.87 -1.44
N GLY A 26 -13.24 -4.10 -2.49
CA GLY A 26 -14.22 -3.58 -3.43
C GLY A 26 -14.99 -4.65 -4.20
N LEU A 27 -14.36 -5.80 -4.48
CA LEU A 27 -15.02 -6.96 -5.07
C LEU A 27 -15.97 -7.64 -4.08
N ALA A 28 -15.55 -7.81 -2.82
CA ALA A 28 -16.37 -8.43 -1.77
C ALA A 28 -17.61 -7.59 -1.42
N THR A 29 -17.50 -6.26 -1.49
CA THR A 29 -18.60 -5.32 -1.21
C THR A 29 -19.37 -4.89 -2.45
N ASN A 30 -19.00 -5.38 -3.64
CA ASN A 30 -19.53 -4.99 -4.96
C ASN A 30 -19.41 -3.48 -5.30
N THR A 31 -18.63 -2.70 -4.55
CA THR A 31 -18.48 -1.25 -4.78
C THR A 31 -17.69 -0.91 -6.05
N VAL A 32 -17.08 -1.90 -6.72
CA VAL A 32 -16.38 -1.71 -7.99
C VAL A 32 -17.38 -1.55 -9.17
N LYS A 33 -18.60 -2.05 -9.03
CA LYS A 33 -19.65 -1.96 -10.07
C LYS A 33 -20.51 -0.71 -9.96
N ASP A 34 -20.50 -0.08 -8.79
CA ASP A 34 -21.19 1.19 -8.56
C ASP A 34 -20.44 2.35 -9.22
N GLU A 35 -21.14 3.45 -9.48
CA GLU A 35 -20.52 4.68 -10.01
C GLU A 35 -19.36 5.13 -9.11
N PRO A 36 -18.25 5.63 -9.71
CA PRO A 36 -17.07 6.04 -8.96
C PRO A 36 -17.43 7.18 -7.99
N ASN A 37 -17.56 6.82 -6.72
CA ASN A 37 -17.90 7.74 -5.64
C ASN A 37 -16.66 8.07 -4.80
N ILE A 38 -16.63 9.25 -4.17
CA ILE A 38 -15.57 9.66 -3.24
C ILE A 38 -15.37 8.65 -2.10
N ASN A 39 -16.43 7.91 -1.72
CA ASN A 39 -16.36 6.85 -0.72
C ASN A 39 -15.42 5.70 -1.11
N VAL A 40 -15.37 5.33 -2.39
CA VAL A 40 -14.49 4.25 -2.89
C VAL A 40 -13.03 4.66 -2.76
N LEU A 41 -12.72 5.92 -3.13
CA LEU A 41 -11.38 6.47 -2.99
C LEU A 41 -10.99 6.63 -1.52
N MET A 42 -11.90 7.12 -0.66
CA MET A 42 -11.65 7.30 0.77
C MET A 42 -11.37 5.96 1.47
N ASN A 43 -12.12 4.91 1.13
CA ASN A 43 -11.90 3.56 1.63
C ASN A 43 -10.53 3.03 1.19
N GLY A 44 -10.17 3.20 -0.08
CA GLY A 44 -8.84 2.82 -0.59
C GLY A 44 -7.70 3.51 0.16
N VAL A 45 -7.80 4.83 0.36
CA VAL A 45 -6.83 5.61 1.12
C VAL A 45 -6.75 5.13 2.58
N ALA A 46 -7.89 4.85 3.21
CA ALA A 46 -7.93 4.34 4.58
C ALA A 46 -7.23 2.98 4.71
N PHE A 47 -7.49 2.04 3.79
CA PHE A 47 -6.82 0.74 3.77
C PHE A 47 -5.31 0.88 3.52
N ALA A 48 -4.90 1.72 2.57
CA ALA A 48 -3.48 2.00 2.33
C ALA A 48 -2.80 2.57 3.59
N PHE A 49 -3.46 3.51 4.26
CA PHE A 49 -2.92 4.06 5.50
C PHE A 49 -2.78 3.00 6.60
N ILE A 50 -3.81 2.17 6.80
CA ILE A 50 -3.79 1.07 7.79
C ILE A 50 -2.66 0.09 7.49
N VAL A 51 -2.53 -0.37 6.24
CA VAL A 51 -1.47 -1.29 5.81
C VAL A 51 -0.09 -0.65 6.01
N TYR A 52 0.06 0.63 5.71
CA TYR A 52 1.31 1.36 5.92
C TYR A 52 1.71 1.41 7.41
N VAL A 53 0.77 1.75 8.28
CA VAL A 53 0.99 1.81 9.73
C VAL A 53 1.31 0.43 10.28
N LEU A 54 0.53 -0.61 9.93
CA LEU A 54 0.79 -1.99 10.33
C LEU A 54 2.18 -2.46 9.91
N SER A 55 2.56 -2.16 8.66
CA SER A 55 3.88 -2.55 8.16
C SER A 55 5.02 -1.89 8.95
N TYR A 56 4.85 -0.65 9.41
CA TYR A 56 5.85 -0.01 10.25
C TYR A 56 6.04 -0.77 11.58
N TYR A 57 4.96 -1.17 12.24
CA TYR A 57 5.05 -1.95 13.48
C TYR A 57 5.73 -3.31 13.28
N MET A 58 5.48 -3.98 12.15
CA MET A 58 6.14 -5.26 11.82
C MET A 58 7.63 -5.10 11.49
N ILE A 59 8.01 -4.01 10.80
CA ILE A 59 9.38 -3.78 10.32
C ILE A 59 10.27 -3.21 11.42
N LYS A 60 9.72 -2.38 12.31
CA LYS A 60 10.42 -1.71 13.41
C LYS A 60 11.38 -2.63 14.18
N PRO A 61 10.96 -3.78 14.75
CA PRO A 61 11.86 -4.62 15.57
C PRO A 61 13.05 -5.18 14.78
N LYS A 62 12.90 -5.41 13.46
CA LYS A 62 13.92 -6.02 12.61
C LYS A 62 15.01 -5.03 12.17
N PHE A 63 14.67 -3.74 12.12
CA PHE A 63 15.58 -2.68 11.64
C PHE A 63 16.05 -1.71 12.72
N ILE A 64 15.46 -1.72 13.92
CA ILE A 64 15.81 -0.77 15.00
C ILE A 64 17.30 -0.84 15.40
N TRP A 65 17.92 -2.01 15.30
CA TRP A 65 19.35 -2.22 15.58
C TRP A 65 20.27 -1.95 14.39
N LYS A 66 19.72 -1.63 13.21
CA LYS A 66 20.44 -1.48 11.93
C LYS A 66 20.38 -0.07 11.36
N VAL A 67 19.74 0.89 12.05
CA VAL A 67 19.60 2.27 11.60
C VAL A 67 19.82 3.26 12.75
N ASP A 68 20.51 4.36 12.47
CA ASP A 68 20.85 5.38 13.48
C ASP A 68 19.64 6.00 14.19
N LYS A 69 18.53 6.17 13.46
CA LYS A 69 17.33 6.84 13.98
C LYS A 69 16.08 6.07 13.56
N PRO A 70 15.16 5.77 14.48
CA PRO A 70 13.93 5.03 14.17
C PRO A 70 13.04 5.78 13.17
N GLN A 71 13.12 7.11 13.14
CA GLN A 71 12.40 7.97 12.19
C GLN A 71 12.76 7.66 10.73
N LYS A 72 14.02 7.26 10.43
CA LYS A 72 14.42 6.86 9.08
C LYS A 72 13.67 5.62 8.59
N ILE A 73 13.27 4.70 9.48
CA ILE A 73 12.51 3.49 9.12
C ILE A 73 11.11 3.85 8.64
N PHE A 74 10.53 4.92 9.21
CA PHE A 74 9.18 5.36 8.87
C PHE A 74 9.14 6.18 7.58
N THR A 75 10.15 7.01 7.31
CA THR A 75 10.13 7.90 6.13
C THR A 75 10.78 7.29 4.90
N THR A 76 11.72 6.36 5.08
CA THR A 76 12.40 5.71 3.94
C THR A 76 11.42 4.79 3.23
N GLY A 77 11.25 5.00 1.92
CA GLY A 77 10.38 4.18 1.08
C GLY A 77 8.89 4.52 1.21
N MET A 78 8.51 5.63 1.86
CA MET A 78 7.12 6.10 1.87
C MET A 78 6.62 6.43 0.47
N GLY A 79 7.43 7.15 -0.32
CA GLY A 79 7.08 7.53 -1.69
C GLY A 79 6.83 6.33 -2.60
N ILE A 80 7.72 5.33 -2.58
CA ILE A 80 7.55 4.12 -3.42
C ILE A 80 6.34 3.30 -3.00
N TYR A 81 6.01 3.27 -1.70
CA TYR A 81 4.80 2.64 -1.20
C TYR A 81 3.55 3.31 -1.78
N ILE A 82 3.43 4.64 -1.66
CA ILE A 82 2.26 5.38 -2.16
C ILE A 82 2.15 5.26 -3.68
N LEU A 83 3.26 5.42 -4.40
CA LEU A 83 3.27 5.31 -5.87
C LEU A 83 2.89 3.91 -6.35
N SER A 84 3.48 2.86 -5.77
CA SER A 84 3.14 1.49 -6.14
C SER A 84 1.69 1.16 -5.81
N TRP A 85 1.20 1.51 -4.62
CA TRP A 85 -0.21 1.36 -4.27
C TRP A 85 -1.14 2.05 -5.29
N LEU A 86 -0.90 3.33 -5.58
CA LEU A 86 -1.76 4.11 -6.48
C LEU A 86 -1.75 3.55 -7.91
N VAL A 87 -0.58 3.23 -8.45
CA VAL A 87 -0.43 2.68 -9.81
C VAL A 87 -1.11 1.31 -9.93
N PHE A 88 -0.85 0.40 -9.00
CA PHE A 88 -1.45 -0.94 -9.05
C PHE A 88 -2.95 -0.91 -8.76
N TRP A 89 -3.41 -0.06 -7.84
CA TRP A 89 -4.83 0.11 -7.55
C TRP A 89 -5.58 0.62 -8.78
N ALA A 90 -5.08 1.68 -9.43
CA ALA A 90 -5.66 2.22 -10.65
C ALA A 90 -5.66 1.18 -11.78
N LEU A 91 -4.54 0.49 -12.01
CA LEU A 91 -4.44 -0.57 -13.02
C LEU A 91 -5.48 -1.68 -12.81
N LEU A 92 -5.54 -2.24 -11.60
CA LEU A 92 -6.46 -3.32 -11.28
C LEU A 92 -7.92 -2.86 -11.35
N TYR A 93 -8.20 -1.64 -10.90
CA TYR A 93 -9.54 -1.05 -10.99
C TYR A 93 -10.00 -0.88 -12.44
N THR A 94 -9.13 -0.37 -13.31
CA THR A 94 -9.42 -0.23 -14.75
C THR A 94 -9.61 -1.58 -15.42
N ILE A 95 -8.77 -2.59 -15.10
CA ILE A 95 -8.91 -3.95 -15.64
C ILE A 95 -10.27 -4.54 -15.25
N LEU A 96 -10.70 -4.35 -14.00
CA LEU A 96 -11.98 -4.87 -13.52
C LEU A 96 -13.16 -4.23 -14.23
N ILE A 97 -13.17 -2.90 -14.36
CA ILE A 97 -14.22 -2.19 -15.11
C ILE A 97 -14.24 -2.62 -16.58
N ALA A 98 -13.08 -2.80 -17.22
CA ALA A 98 -13.01 -3.24 -18.60
C ALA A 98 -13.47 -4.69 -18.82
N SER A 99 -13.47 -5.51 -17.76
CA SER A 99 -13.85 -6.93 -17.82
C SER A 99 -15.33 -7.22 -17.50
N THR A 100 -16.07 -6.22 -17.02
CA THR A 100 -17.50 -6.29 -16.67
C THR A 100 -18.36 -5.63 -17.72
#